data_AF-A0A354ZAN5-F1
#
_entry.id   AF-A0A354ZAN5-F1
#
_cell.length_a   1.000
_cell.length_b   1.000
_cell.length_c   1.000
_cell.angle_alpha   90.00
_cell.angle_beta   90.00
_cell.angle_gamma   90.00
#
_symmetry.space_group_name_H-M   'P 1'
#
loop_
_entity.id
_entity.type
_entity.pdbx_description
1 polymer ?
#
loop_
_entity_poly.entity_id
_entity_poly.type
_entity_poly.pdbx_seq_one_letter_code
_entity_poly.pdbx_strand_id
1 'polypeptide(L)'
;ATGDIETALIHLERAIKTQRNDAKIMAELADVYAMAGESRLSKALFREAFFFDPSAVKIEYLESELILKIIENIQELGYSVDNIAEWIPVYAEIWGVFNVKRALSVAEYNRISAAARQLEIELRESPQHSTNLVPRLLNRYFWMVDHLKASGDEAGLHSVLLKIKILDQSIYASYIV
;
A
#
# COMPACT_ATOMS: atom_id res chain seq x y z
N ALA A 1 -25.46 -16.07 1.91
CA ALA A 1 -24.84 -17.31 2.39
C ALA A 1 -23.67 -16.88 3.26
N THR A 2 -23.77 -17.04 4.57
CA THR A 2 -22.63 -16.81 5.48
C THR A 2 -21.61 -17.89 5.17
N GLY A 3 -20.66 -17.55 4.28
CA GLY A 3 -19.49 -18.38 4.05
C GLY A 3 -18.81 -18.68 5.38
N ASP A 4 -18.25 -19.86 5.52
CA ASP A 4 -17.57 -20.29 6.72
C ASP A 4 -16.26 -19.47 6.89
N ILE A 5 -16.39 -18.30 7.54
CA ILE A 5 -15.30 -17.35 7.80
C ILE A 5 -14.19 -18.04 8.59
N GLU A 6 -14.54 -18.89 9.56
CA GLU A 6 -13.56 -19.59 10.40
C GLU A 6 -12.71 -20.56 9.57
N THR A 7 -13.35 -21.35 8.72
CA THR A 7 -12.63 -22.23 7.78
C THR A 7 -11.75 -21.42 6.81
N ALA A 8 -12.25 -20.32 6.26
CA ALA A 8 -11.46 -19.45 5.39
C ALA A 8 -10.20 -18.91 6.09
N LEU A 9 -10.33 -18.40 7.32
CA LEU A 9 -9.20 -17.93 8.13
C LEU A 9 -8.16 -19.03 8.32
N ILE A 10 -8.57 -20.24 8.73
CA ILE A 10 -7.64 -21.36 8.96
C ILE A 10 -6.85 -21.69 7.70
N HIS A 11 -7.50 -21.74 6.54
CA HIS A 11 -6.84 -22.06 5.28
C HIS A 11 -5.89 -20.95 4.81
N LEU A 12 -6.33 -19.69 4.87
CA LEU A 12 -5.53 -18.55 4.43
C LEU A 12 -4.34 -18.28 5.35
N GLU A 13 -4.50 -18.42 6.67
CA GLU A 13 -3.39 -18.34 7.64
C GLU A 13 -2.35 -19.45 7.45
N ARG A 14 -2.76 -20.62 6.97
CA ARG A 14 -1.81 -21.69 6.58
C ARG A 14 -1.12 -21.34 5.27
N ALA A 15 -1.86 -20.82 4.28
CA ALA A 15 -1.33 -20.45 2.98
C ALA A 15 -0.24 -19.36 3.10
N ILE A 16 -0.49 -18.28 3.86
CA ILE A 16 0.45 -17.16 4.03
C ILE A 16 1.79 -17.59 4.70
N LYS A 17 1.78 -18.65 5.51
CA LYS A 17 3.00 -19.23 6.11
C LYS A 17 3.90 -19.89 5.07
N THR A 18 3.31 -20.44 4.01
CA THR A 18 4.02 -21.14 2.92
C THR A 18 4.34 -20.22 1.74
N GLN A 19 3.44 -19.31 1.40
CA GLN A 19 3.55 -18.35 0.30
C GLN A 19 3.75 -16.95 0.86
N ARG A 20 4.91 -16.74 1.49
CA ARG A 20 5.23 -15.45 2.10
C ARG A 20 5.26 -14.37 1.03
N ASN A 21 4.63 -13.23 1.34
CA ASN A 21 4.59 -12.03 0.48
C ASN A 21 3.73 -12.18 -0.79
N ASP A 22 2.83 -13.16 -0.86
CA ASP A 22 1.81 -13.20 -1.90
C ASP A 22 0.72 -12.14 -1.59
N ALA A 23 0.73 -11.05 -2.38
CA ALA A 23 -0.20 -9.94 -2.20
C ALA A 23 -1.67 -10.34 -2.35
N LYS A 24 -1.98 -11.32 -3.21
CA LYS A 24 -3.34 -11.80 -3.41
C LYS A 24 -3.83 -12.53 -2.16
N ILE A 25 -3.04 -13.47 -1.63
CA ILE A 25 -3.40 -14.19 -0.40
C ILE A 25 -3.49 -13.24 0.80
N MET A 26 -2.58 -12.26 0.88
CA MET A 26 -2.63 -11.25 1.95
C MET A 26 -3.90 -10.40 1.88
N ALA A 27 -4.31 -9.96 0.70
CA ALA A 27 -5.53 -9.18 0.53
C ALA A 27 -6.79 -10.00 0.82
N GLU A 28 -6.85 -11.25 0.35
CA GLU A 28 -7.97 -12.16 0.66
C GLU A 28 -8.07 -12.40 2.18
N LEU A 29 -6.95 -12.66 2.86
CA LEU A 29 -6.95 -12.82 4.31
C LEU A 29 -7.35 -11.53 5.04
N ALA A 30 -6.88 -10.37 4.56
CA ALA A 30 -7.27 -9.08 5.10
C ALA A 30 -8.78 -8.81 4.98
N ASP A 31 -9.38 -9.25 3.88
CA ASP A 31 -10.81 -9.13 3.62
C ASP A 31 -11.62 -10.03 4.55
N VAL A 32 -11.21 -11.28 4.72
CA VAL A 32 -11.83 -12.21 5.67
C VAL A 32 -11.70 -11.70 7.11
N TYR A 33 -10.58 -11.09 7.50
CA TYR A 33 -10.46 -10.42 8.80
C TYR A 33 -11.41 -9.23 8.94
N ALA A 34 -11.68 -8.47 7.87
CA ALA A 34 -12.68 -7.39 7.91
C ALA A 34 -14.07 -7.95 8.18
N MET A 35 -14.45 -9.04 7.49
CA MET A 35 -15.73 -9.73 7.69
C MET A 35 -15.88 -10.32 9.10
N ALA A 36 -14.76 -10.77 9.70
CA ALA A 36 -14.71 -11.26 11.08
C ALA A 36 -14.75 -10.14 12.14
N GLY A 37 -14.73 -8.87 11.75
CA GLY A 37 -14.66 -7.72 12.66
C GLY A 37 -13.26 -7.39 13.18
N GLU A 38 -12.23 -8.10 12.71
CA GLU A 38 -10.82 -7.94 13.11
C GLU A 38 -10.14 -6.78 12.37
N SER A 39 -10.68 -5.57 12.54
CA SER A 39 -10.29 -4.38 11.77
C SER A 39 -8.80 -4.07 11.81
N ARG A 40 -8.13 -4.27 12.95
CA ARG A 40 -6.70 -3.98 13.09
C ARG A 40 -5.83 -4.94 12.25
N LEU A 41 -6.17 -6.24 12.27
CA LEU A 41 -5.45 -7.25 11.48
C LEU A 41 -5.70 -7.04 9.99
N SER A 42 -6.95 -6.77 9.61
CA SER A 42 -7.35 -6.44 8.25
C SER A 42 -6.54 -5.26 7.69
N LYS A 43 -6.50 -4.12 8.39
CA LYS A 43 -5.73 -2.93 7.96
C LYS A 43 -4.24 -3.21 7.81
N ALA A 44 -3.65 -3.95 8.76
CA ALA A 44 -2.24 -4.29 8.70
C ALA A 44 -1.93 -5.14 7.45
N LEU A 45 -2.75 -6.15 7.17
CA LEU A 45 -2.55 -7.03 6.03
C LEU A 45 -2.85 -6.36 4.68
N PHE A 46 -3.89 -5.54 4.59
CA PHE A 46 -4.12 -4.75 3.38
C PHE A 46 -2.93 -3.83 3.08
N ARG A 47 -2.38 -3.15 4.10
CA ARG A 47 -1.20 -2.29 3.93
C ARG A 47 0.00 -3.07 3.38
N GLU A 48 0.25 -4.30 3.85
CA GLU A 48 1.30 -5.16 3.30
C GLU A 48 0.96 -5.62 1.87
N ALA A 49 -0.26 -6.10 1.62
CA ALA A 49 -0.70 -6.61 0.32
C ALA A 49 -0.50 -5.56 -0.79
N PHE A 50 -1.05 -4.37 -0.59
CA PHE A 50 -0.90 -3.23 -1.51
C PHE A 50 0.51 -2.62 -1.49
N PHE A 51 1.39 -3.02 -0.58
CA PHE A 51 2.80 -2.64 -0.66
C PHE A 51 3.61 -3.62 -1.54
N PHE A 52 3.30 -4.92 -1.45
CA PHE A 52 4.02 -5.95 -2.20
C PHE A 52 3.70 -5.90 -3.69
N ASP A 53 2.41 -5.99 -4.06
CA ASP A 53 1.97 -5.94 -5.45
C ASP A 53 0.49 -5.53 -5.54
N PRO A 54 0.21 -4.21 -5.66
CA PRO A 54 -1.16 -3.72 -5.84
C PRO A 54 -1.90 -4.35 -7.02
N SER A 55 -1.22 -4.53 -8.15
CA SER A 55 -1.81 -5.06 -9.39
C SER A 55 -2.21 -6.54 -9.26
N ALA A 56 -1.59 -7.29 -8.35
CA ALA A 56 -1.98 -8.68 -8.07
C ALA A 56 -3.25 -8.78 -7.21
N VAL A 57 -3.61 -7.73 -6.47
CA VAL A 57 -4.82 -7.71 -5.63
C VAL A 57 -6.05 -7.65 -6.52
N LYS A 58 -6.96 -8.61 -6.33
CA LYS A 58 -8.24 -8.67 -7.04
C LYS A 58 -9.28 -7.79 -6.35
N ILE A 59 -9.13 -6.48 -6.54
CA ILE A 59 -9.97 -5.46 -5.90
C ILE A 59 -11.47 -5.65 -6.19
N GLU A 60 -11.81 -6.27 -7.33
CA GLU A 60 -13.18 -6.59 -7.73
C GLU A 60 -13.86 -7.70 -6.89
N TYR A 61 -13.08 -8.45 -6.10
CA TYR A 61 -13.58 -9.51 -5.22
C TYR A 61 -13.52 -9.14 -3.73
N LEU A 62 -13.04 -7.94 -3.39
CA LEU A 62 -12.96 -7.51 -1.99
C LEU A 62 -14.34 -7.05 -1.50
N GLU A 63 -14.73 -7.51 -0.32
CA GLU A 63 -15.98 -7.14 0.37
C GLU A 63 -15.76 -6.09 1.47
N SER A 64 -14.51 -5.79 1.84
CA SER A 64 -14.14 -4.80 2.84
C SER A 64 -14.67 -3.41 2.48
N GLU A 65 -15.69 -2.94 3.23
CA GLU A 65 -16.28 -1.60 3.08
C GLU A 65 -15.24 -0.48 3.11
N LEU A 66 -14.16 -0.67 3.88
CA LEU A 66 -13.06 0.28 3.97
C LEU A 66 -12.29 0.42 2.65
N ILE A 67 -12.02 -0.69 1.97
CA ILE A 67 -11.34 -0.67 0.66
C ILE A 67 -12.30 -0.18 -0.42
N LEU A 68 -13.56 -0.62 -0.40
CA LEU A 68 -14.59 -0.15 -1.33
C LEU A 68 -14.76 1.37 -1.25
N LYS A 69 -14.82 1.93 -0.04
CA LYS A 69 -14.91 3.39 0.15
C LYS A 69 -13.67 4.13 -0.36
N ILE A 70 -12.47 3.54 -0.22
CA ILE A 70 -11.25 4.11 -0.79
C ILE A 70 -11.34 4.14 -2.32
N ILE A 71 -11.77 3.04 -2.93
CA ILE A 71 -11.93 2.92 -4.39
C ILE A 71 -12.90 3.96 -4.92
N GLU A 72 -14.07 4.10 -4.29
CA GLU A 72 -15.08 5.11 -4.64
C GLU A 72 -14.49 6.52 -4.61
N ASN A 73 -13.82 6.88 -3.51
CA ASN A 73 -13.25 8.23 -3.36
C ASN A 73 -12.12 8.49 -4.38
N ILE A 74 -11.29 7.49 -4.71
CA ILE A 74 -10.25 7.62 -5.75
C ILE A 74 -10.89 7.85 -7.12
N GLN A 75 -11.99 7.17 -7.43
CA GLN A 75 -12.73 7.36 -8.68
C GLN A 75 -13.35 8.77 -8.75
N GLU A 76 -13.91 9.27 -7.65
CA GLU A 76 -14.44 10.64 -7.57
C GLU A 76 -13.36 11.72 -7.79
N LEU A 77 -12.10 11.43 -7.43
CA LEU A 77 -10.95 12.30 -7.73
C LEU A 77 -10.52 12.25 -9.21
N GLY A 78 -11.10 11.36 -10.01
CA GLY A 78 -10.87 11.28 -11.46
C GLY A 78 -9.72 10.36 -11.89
N TYR A 79 -9.20 9.50 -11.01
CA TYR A 79 -8.21 8.49 -11.39
C TYR A 79 -8.84 7.36 -12.22
N SER A 80 -8.07 6.83 -13.18
CA SER A 80 -8.55 5.79 -14.10
C SER A 80 -8.82 4.48 -13.36
N VAL A 81 -9.85 3.75 -13.78
CA VAL A 81 -10.16 2.42 -13.25
C VAL A 81 -8.99 1.44 -13.42
N ASP A 82 -8.23 1.57 -14.52
CA ASP A 82 -7.15 0.65 -14.89
C ASP A 82 -5.95 0.69 -13.92
N ASN A 83 -5.81 1.75 -13.11
CA ASN A 83 -4.71 1.92 -12.17
C ASN A 83 -5.14 2.16 -10.72
N ILE A 84 -6.43 1.99 -10.39
CA ILE A 84 -6.97 2.23 -9.05
C ILE A 84 -6.16 1.47 -7.99
N ALA A 85 -5.83 0.21 -8.26
CA ALA A 85 -5.13 -0.64 -7.30
C ALA A 85 -3.82 0.01 -6.83
N GLU A 86 -3.08 0.65 -7.74
CA GLU A 86 -1.83 1.35 -7.42
C GLU A 86 -2.06 2.58 -6.52
N TRP A 87 -3.18 3.27 -6.69
CA TRP A 87 -3.54 4.46 -5.91
C TRP A 87 -4.14 4.15 -4.54
N ILE A 88 -4.70 2.95 -4.33
CA ILE A 88 -5.25 2.52 -3.03
C ILE A 88 -4.24 2.75 -1.88
N PRO A 89 -3.01 2.22 -1.90
CA PRO A 89 -2.08 2.42 -0.79
C PRO A 89 -1.68 3.88 -0.57
N VAL A 90 -1.69 4.70 -1.63
CA VAL A 90 -1.34 6.12 -1.53
C VAL A 90 -2.43 6.86 -0.76
N TYR A 91 -3.69 6.73 -1.19
CA TYR A 91 -4.80 7.43 -0.55
C TYR A 91 -5.21 6.82 0.78
N ALA A 92 -5.05 5.50 0.95
CA ALA A 92 -5.24 4.86 2.24
C ALA A 92 -4.23 5.35 3.30
N GLU A 93 -3.01 5.69 2.90
CA GLU A 93 -2.02 6.32 3.78
C GLU A 93 -2.44 7.77 4.10
N ILE A 94 -2.77 8.58 3.09
CA ILE A 94 -3.18 9.99 3.25
C ILE A 94 -4.43 10.12 4.14
N TRP A 95 -5.43 9.27 3.96
CA TRP A 95 -6.66 9.31 4.76
C TRP A 95 -6.53 8.59 6.11
N GLY A 96 -5.32 8.15 6.49
CA GLY A 96 -5.07 7.50 7.78
C GLY A 96 -5.73 6.14 7.94
N VAL A 97 -6.13 5.50 6.84
CA VAL A 97 -6.73 4.17 6.82
C VAL A 97 -5.67 3.09 7.05
N PHE A 98 -4.51 3.21 6.40
CA PHE A 98 -3.35 2.32 6.57
C PHE A 98 -2.46 2.75 7.75
N ASN A 99 -3.09 3.04 8.89
CA ASN A 99 -2.40 3.52 10.09
C ASN A 99 -1.85 2.42 11.00
N VAL A 100 -2.12 1.14 10.73
CA VAL A 100 -1.55 0.02 11.48
C VAL A 100 -0.19 -0.34 10.88
N LYS A 101 0.87 0.22 11.47
CA LYS A 101 2.24 0.17 10.93
C LYS A 101 3.11 -0.78 11.73
N ARG A 102 4.04 -1.45 11.03
CA ARG A 102 5.16 -2.19 11.64
C ARG A 102 6.48 -1.51 11.36
N ALA A 103 7.44 -1.70 12.25
CA ALA A 103 8.81 -1.28 11.98
C ALA A 103 9.42 -2.14 10.87
N LEU A 104 10.00 -1.49 9.87
CA LEU A 104 10.85 -2.15 8.89
C LEU A 104 12.20 -2.50 9.52
N SER A 105 12.73 -3.67 9.16
CA SER A 105 14.15 -3.97 9.38
C SER A 105 15.03 -3.14 8.45
N VAL A 106 16.30 -2.96 8.82
CA VAL A 106 17.29 -2.27 7.98
C VAL A 106 17.43 -2.93 6.60
N ALA A 107 17.36 -4.26 6.54
CA ALA A 107 17.43 -5.01 5.28
C ALA A 107 16.22 -4.73 4.37
N GLU A 108 15.01 -4.64 4.93
CA GLU A 108 13.82 -4.26 4.17
C GLU A 108 13.91 -2.82 3.69
N TYR A 109 14.30 -1.87 4.54
CA TYR A 109 14.49 -0.48 4.16
C TYR A 109 15.46 -0.34 2.98
N ASN A 110 16.61 -1.02 3.03
CA ASN A 110 17.60 -1.01 1.96
C ASN A 110 17.03 -1.58 0.65
N ARG A 111 16.23 -2.64 0.71
CA ARG A 111 15.54 -3.21 -0.46
C ARG A 111 14.54 -2.22 -1.05
N ILE A 112 13.76 -1.54 -0.21
CA ILE A 112 12.78 -0.53 -0.64
C ILE A 112 13.48 0.66 -1.29
N SER A 113 14.55 1.16 -0.68
CA SER A 113 15.34 2.26 -1.22
C SER A 113 15.97 1.90 -2.58
N ALA A 114 16.46 0.67 -2.75
CA ALA A 114 16.94 0.19 -4.04
C ALA A 114 15.81 0.11 -5.10
N ALA A 115 14.65 -0.43 -4.73
CA ALA A 115 13.49 -0.52 -5.63
C ALA A 115 12.95 0.87 -6.02
N ALA A 116 12.90 1.82 -5.08
CA ALA A 116 12.49 3.19 -5.34
C ALA A 116 13.44 3.87 -6.35
N ARG A 117 14.76 3.69 -6.21
CA ARG A 117 15.73 4.19 -7.20
C ARG A 117 15.53 3.58 -8.59
N GLN A 118 15.17 2.31 -8.67
CA GLN A 118 14.87 1.69 -9.97
C GLN A 118 13.62 2.29 -10.61
N LEU A 119 12.55 2.52 -9.83
CA LEU A 119 11.34 3.19 -10.31
C LEU A 119 11.61 4.66 -10.72
N GLU A 120 12.49 5.37 -10.01
CA GLU A 120 12.92 6.74 -10.40
C GLU A 120 13.58 6.74 -11.80
N ILE A 121 14.41 5.73 -12.09
CA ILE A 121 15.05 5.58 -13.41
C ILE A 121 14.00 5.23 -14.46
N GLU A 122 13.15 4.24 -14.20
CA GLU A 122 12.12 3.79 -15.13
C GLU A 122 11.12 4.91 -15.48
N LEU A 123 10.72 5.71 -14.50
CA LEU A 123 9.84 6.86 -14.71
C LEU A 123 10.48 7.92 -15.61
N ARG A 124 11.81 8.10 -15.52
CA ARG A 124 12.56 9.02 -16.38
C ARG A 124 12.69 8.49 -17.80
N GLU A 125 12.91 7.19 -17.95
CA GLU A 125 13.12 6.54 -19.25
C GLU A 125 11.81 6.26 -20.00
N SER A 126 10.71 6.03 -19.28
CA SER A 126 9.39 5.72 -19.85
C SER A 126 8.26 6.53 -19.19
N PRO A 127 8.17 7.85 -19.47
CA PRO A 127 7.14 8.71 -18.89
C PRO A 127 5.70 8.26 -19.21
N GLN A 128 5.50 7.49 -20.28
CA GLN A 128 4.20 6.92 -20.66
C GLN A 128 3.62 5.94 -19.62
N HIS A 129 4.47 5.36 -18.75
CA HIS A 129 4.03 4.47 -17.67
C HIS A 129 3.84 5.20 -16.33
N SER A 130 3.98 6.53 -16.32
CA SER A 130 3.84 7.35 -15.10
C SER A 130 2.56 7.08 -14.33
N THR A 131 1.46 6.82 -15.03
CA THR A 131 0.15 6.46 -14.49
C THR A 131 0.20 5.35 -13.43
N ASN A 132 1.10 4.38 -13.56
CA ASN A 132 1.28 3.27 -12.60
C ASN A 132 2.55 3.45 -11.76
N LEU A 133 3.62 4.02 -12.33
CA LEU A 133 4.91 4.14 -11.65
C LEU A 133 4.91 5.20 -10.55
N VAL A 134 4.19 6.31 -10.74
CA VAL A 134 4.07 7.39 -9.75
C VAL A 134 3.46 6.88 -8.44
N PRO A 135 2.25 6.28 -8.41
CA PRO A 135 1.67 5.79 -7.16
C PRO A 135 2.51 4.68 -6.50
N ARG A 136 3.14 3.80 -7.27
CA ARG A 136 4.09 2.80 -6.73
C ARG A 136 5.26 3.45 -6.02
N LEU A 137 5.85 4.47 -6.63
CA LEU A 137 6.99 5.18 -6.07
C LEU A 137 6.58 5.96 -4.80
N LEU A 138 5.42 6.63 -4.82
CA LEU A 138 4.85 7.31 -3.66
C LEU A 138 4.65 6.35 -2.48
N ASN A 139 4.04 5.19 -2.71
CA ASN A 139 3.86 4.17 -1.68
C ASN A 139 5.21 3.76 -1.07
N ARG A 140 6.23 3.48 -1.88
CA ARG A 140 7.57 3.16 -1.36
C ARG A 140 8.16 4.28 -0.51
N TYR A 141 8.00 5.54 -0.92
CA TYR A 141 8.46 6.66 -0.12
C TYR A 141 7.72 6.78 1.22
N PHE A 142 6.42 6.51 1.29
CA PHE A 142 5.69 6.50 2.57
C PHE A 142 6.26 5.48 3.55
N TRP A 143 6.58 4.27 3.09
CA TRP A 143 7.26 3.27 3.92
C TRP A 143 8.66 3.71 4.36
N MET A 144 9.41 4.38 3.50
CA MET A 144 10.71 4.96 3.86
C MET A 144 10.55 6.06 4.92
N VAL A 145 9.56 6.96 4.75
CA VAL A 145 9.24 8.01 5.72
C VAL A 145 8.91 7.41 7.08
N ASP A 146 8.09 6.37 7.13
CA ASP A 146 7.74 5.69 8.39
C ASP A 146 8.98 5.13 9.10
N HIS A 147 9.88 4.49 8.36
CA HIS A 147 11.12 3.97 8.92
C HIS A 147 12.05 5.08 9.41
N LEU A 148 12.21 6.15 8.63
CA LEU A 148 13.09 7.29 8.95
C LEU A 148 12.58 8.09 10.16
N LYS A 149 11.25 8.27 10.27
CA LYS A 149 10.62 8.84 11.46
C LYS A 149 10.89 7.98 12.69
N ALA A 150 10.78 6.66 12.57
CA ALA A 150 11.02 5.74 13.68
C ALA A 150 12.51 5.65 14.08
N SER A 151 13.44 5.83 13.14
CA SER A 151 14.88 5.82 13.41
C SER A 151 15.43 7.16 13.92
N GLY A 152 14.67 8.25 13.77
CA GLY A 152 15.12 9.61 14.11
C GLY A 152 16.08 10.22 13.08
N ASP A 153 16.15 9.68 11.86
CA ASP A 153 16.97 10.23 10.77
C ASP A 153 16.26 11.39 10.08
N GLU A 154 16.40 12.60 10.63
CA GLU A 154 15.77 13.82 10.12
C GLU A 154 16.26 14.21 8.71
N ALA A 155 17.55 14.00 8.42
CA ALA A 155 18.14 14.35 7.13
C ALA A 155 17.61 13.43 6.02
N GLY A 156 17.58 12.12 6.28
CA GLY A 156 16.96 11.15 5.40
C GLY A 156 15.46 11.43 5.20
N LEU A 157 14.74 11.71 6.29
CA LEU A 157 13.32 12.05 6.26
C LEU A 157 13.05 13.26 5.36
N HIS A 158 13.79 14.35 5.54
CA HIS A 158 13.65 15.56 4.73
C HIS A 158 13.91 15.27 3.24
N SER A 159 14.95 14.49 2.94
CA SER A 159 15.28 14.09 1.57
C SER A 159 14.14 13.33 0.90
N VAL A 160 13.53 12.35 1.58
CA VAL A 160 12.41 11.57 1.03
C VAL A 160 11.15 12.44 0.87
N LEU A 161 10.86 13.32 1.83
CA LEU A 161 9.74 14.25 1.73
C LEU A 161 9.88 15.21 0.54
N LEU A 162 11.10 15.69 0.26
CA LEU A 162 11.37 16.52 -0.91
C LEU A 162 11.14 15.74 -2.21
N LYS A 163 11.52 14.45 -2.26
CA LYS A 163 11.23 13.58 -3.41
C LYS A 163 9.72 13.42 -3.64
N ILE A 164 8.93 13.21 -2.58
CA ILE A 164 7.46 13.17 -2.68
C ILE A 164 6.93 14.49 -3.25
N LYS A 165 7.41 15.63 -2.74
CA LYS A 165 7.00 16.96 -3.21
C LYS A 165 7.34 17.22 -4.68
N ILE A 166 8.51 16.79 -5.14
CA ILE A 166 8.92 16.92 -6.55
C ILE A 166 8.10 15.99 -7.44
N LEU A 167 7.78 14.78 -6.94
CA LEU A 167 7.02 13.79 -7.69
C LEU A 167 5.55 14.21 -7.86
N ASP A 168 4.90 14.65 -6.78
CA ASP A 168 3.53 15.16 -6.79
C ASP A 168 3.31 16.13 -5.63
N GLN A 169 3.17 17.41 -5.95
CA GLN A 169 2.97 18.47 -4.95
C GLN A 169 1.62 18.35 -4.23
N SER A 170 0.57 17.86 -4.90
CA SER A 170 -0.77 17.72 -4.33
C SER A 170 -0.83 16.60 -3.31
N ILE A 171 -0.19 15.47 -3.62
CA ILE A 171 -0.03 14.34 -2.71
C ILE A 171 0.82 14.74 -1.52
N TYR A 172 1.94 15.43 -1.75
CA TYR A 172 2.78 15.94 -0.66
C TYR A 172 2.00 16.82 0.30
N ALA A 173 1.24 17.80 -0.23
CA ALA A 173 0.43 18.69 0.58
C ALA A 173 -0.61 17.91 1.40
N SER A 174 -1.25 16.91 0.80
CA SER A 174 -2.25 16.08 1.50
C SER A 174 -1.63 15.17 2.57
N TYR A 175 -0.37 14.74 2.39
CA TYR A 175 0.32 13.82 3.30
C TYR A 175 0.92 14.49 4.55
N ILE A 176 1.23 15.78 4.49
CA ILE A 176 1.82 16.53 5.62
C ILE A 176 0.79 17.21 6.53
N VAL A 177 -0.47 17.26 6.10
CA VAL A 177 -1.60 17.86 6.86
C VAL A 177 -2.05 16.89 7.95
#